data_AF-A0A2S8FC97-F1
#
_entry.id   AF-A0A2S8FC97-F1
#
_cell.length_a   1.000
_cell.length_b   1.000
_cell.length_c   1.000
_cell.angle_alpha   90.00
_cell.angle_beta   90.00
_cell.angle_gamma   90.00
#
_symmetry.space_group_name_H-M   'P 1'
#
loop_
_entity.id
_entity.type
_entity.pdbx_description
1 polymer ?
#
loop_
_entity_poly.entity_id
_entity_poly.type
_entity_poly.pdbx_seq_one_letter_code
_entity_poly.pdbx_strand_id
1 'polypeptide(L)'
;MDGLQALAEEKIGCPVKKNAYSQCDLRPAYGVILSEFIKDVDFWGHCDVDVIWGRLASIFTEETLDKFDIISSRRGQLAGHCSIYRNCEKVNRLFERIPSFRAVMAKEELCRMNESAMANAIRQAPDIAVYWKSQHVVDARELDRRPNGWVWESGHVMNSDAVERAYLHFMSWKRSLRQIDFSYQDAPRKFRITSRALWAGDVPMSSQVSEMIPSYSRMCRRTYNSLRLFLTGRGRF
;
A
#
# COMPACT_ATOMS: atom_id res chain seq x y z
N MET A 1 0.15 -14.77 17.64
CA MET A 1 1.07 -14.05 16.74
C MET A 1 2.36 -14.83 16.48
N ASP A 2 2.61 -15.93 17.21
CA ASP A 2 3.90 -16.63 17.16
C ASP A 2 4.06 -17.57 15.96
N GLY A 3 2.96 -18.07 15.39
CA GLY A 3 3.01 -19.06 14.31
C GLY A 3 3.77 -18.60 13.06
N LEU A 4 3.55 -17.36 12.59
CA LEU A 4 4.26 -16.85 11.40
C LEU A 4 5.75 -16.64 11.65
N GLN A 5 6.12 -16.15 12.84
CA GLN A 5 7.51 -15.90 13.18
C GLN A 5 8.26 -17.21 13.36
N ALA A 6 7.71 -18.17 14.11
CA ALA A 6 8.29 -19.49 14.28
C ALA A 6 8.47 -20.21 12.93
N LEU A 7 7.47 -20.15 12.05
CA LEU A 7 7.58 -20.71 10.69
C LEU A 7 8.67 -20.00 9.88
N ALA A 8 8.83 -18.69 10.03
CA ALA A 8 9.89 -17.95 9.37
C ALA A 8 11.28 -18.32 9.91
N GLU A 9 11.44 -18.51 11.23
CA GLU A 9 12.70 -19.00 11.82
C GLU A 9 13.08 -20.37 11.29
N GLU A 10 12.11 -21.29 11.24
CA GLU A 10 12.28 -22.64 10.70
C GLU A 10 12.69 -22.60 9.22
N LYS A 11 11.90 -21.93 8.37
CA LYS A 11 12.10 -21.95 6.91
C LYS A 11 13.30 -21.13 6.43
N ILE A 12 13.67 -20.06 7.14
CA ILE A 12 14.81 -19.20 6.76
C ILE A 12 16.11 -19.63 7.46
N GLY A 13 16.01 -20.27 8.63
CA GLY A 13 17.17 -20.67 9.43
C GLY A 13 17.91 -19.48 10.04
N CYS A 14 17.19 -18.47 10.53
CA CYS A 14 17.75 -17.39 11.35
C CYS A 14 16.75 -16.92 12.40
N PRO A 15 17.20 -16.27 13.49
CA PRO A 15 16.30 -15.65 14.45
C PRO A 15 15.38 -14.61 13.78
N VAL A 16 14.10 -14.62 14.16
CA VAL A 16 13.09 -13.68 13.68
C VAL A 16 12.41 -13.03 14.88
N LYS A 17 12.36 -11.70 14.89
CA LYS A 17 11.65 -10.95 15.92
C LYS A 17 10.90 -9.79 15.29
N LYS A 18 9.58 -9.78 15.38
CA LYS A 18 8.69 -8.75 14.80
C LYS A 18 7.52 -8.45 15.75
N ASN A 19 7.16 -7.18 15.82
CA ASN A 19 5.91 -6.74 16.45
C ASN A 19 4.78 -6.70 15.40
N ALA A 20 3.54 -6.44 15.83
CA ALA A 20 2.37 -6.41 14.95
C ALA A 20 2.53 -5.52 13.71
N TYR A 21 3.29 -4.42 13.82
CA TYR A 21 3.50 -3.49 12.72
C TYR A 21 4.68 -3.89 11.82
N SER A 22 5.78 -4.40 12.38
CA SER A 22 6.99 -4.76 11.62
C SER A 22 6.91 -6.12 10.93
N GLN A 23 5.86 -6.93 11.14
CA GLN A 23 5.66 -8.20 10.41
C GLN A 23 5.69 -8.03 8.88
N CYS A 24 5.39 -6.84 8.36
CA CYS A 24 5.50 -6.57 6.93
C CYS A 24 6.92 -6.74 6.38
N ASP A 25 7.98 -6.66 7.22
CA ASP A 25 9.35 -6.97 6.82
C ASP A 25 9.54 -8.44 6.42
N LEU A 26 8.65 -9.34 6.81
CA LEU A 26 8.68 -10.75 6.41
C LEU A 26 8.12 -10.98 4.99
N ARG A 27 7.34 -10.03 4.46
CA ARG A 27 6.64 -10.17 3.16
C ARG A 27 7.55 -10.55 1.99
N PRO A 28 8.78 -9.98 1.85
CA PRO A 28 9.70 -10.39 0.79
C PRO A 28 10.11 -11.86 0.83
N ALA A 29 10.01 -12.50 2.00
CA ALA A 29 10.37 -13.90 2.20
C ALA A 29 9.15 -14.85 2.20
N TYR A 30 7.92 -14.36 1.92
CA TYR A 30 6.72 -15.22 1.90
C TYR A 30 6.82 -16.36 0.90
N GLY A 31 7.53 -16.18 -0.22
CA GLY A 31 7.83 -17.26 -1.16
C GLY A 31 8.54 -18.48 -0.52
N VAL A 32 9.32 -18.25 0.53
CA VAL A 32 10.00 -19.31 1.30
C VAL A 32 9.19 -19.71 2.53
N ILE A 33 8.75 -18.72 3.33
CA ILE A 33 8.02 -18.95 4.59
C ILE A 33 6.73 -19.74 4.35
N LEU A 34 5.98 -19.38 3.32
CA LEU A 34 4.66 -19.95 3.00
C LEU A 34 4.72 -20.92 1.82
N SER A 35 5.90 -21.44 1.48
CA SER A 35 6.15 -22.32 0.33
C SER A 35 5.11 -23.45 0.18
N GLU A 36 4.71 -24.09 1.28
CA GLU A 36 3.69 -25.15 1.29
C GLU A 36 2.32 -24.68 0.80
N PHE A 37 1.95 -23.42 1.06
CA PHE A 37 0.66 -22.84 0.71
C PHE A 37 0.60 -22.30 -0.72
N ILE A 38 1.77 -22.12 -1.35
CA ILE A 38 1.87 -21.48 -2.66
C ILE A 38 2.45 -22.42 -3.73
N LYS A 39 2.67 -23.70 -3.44
CA LYS A 39 3.37 -24.62 -4.36
C LYS A 39 2.73 -24.73 -5.76
N ASP A 40 1.41 -24.53 -5.87
CA ASP A 40 0.64 -24.71 -7.11
C ASP A 40 0.12 -23.39 -7.71
N VAL A 41 0.70 -22.24 -7.32
CA VAL A 41 0.35 -20.93 -7.93
C VAL A 41 1.51 -20.36 -8.74
N ASP A 42 1.19 -19.70 -9.85
CA ASP A 42 2.20 -19.03 -10.70
C ASP A 42 2.80 -17.79 -10.04
N PHE A 43 2.00 -17.10 -9.23
CA PHE A 43 2.36 -15.89 -8.51
C PHE A 43 1.80 -15.90 -7.10
N TRP A 44 2.58 -15.39 -6.15
CA TRP A 44 2.12 -15.03 -4.81
C TRP A 44 2.23 -13.52 -4.61
N GLY A 45 1.60 -12.99 -3.58
CA GLY A 45 1.65 -11.55 -3.33
C GLY A 45 1.20 -11.16 -1.93
N HIS A 46 1.12 -9.86 -1.72
CA HIS A 46 0.58 -9.28 -0.50
C HIS A 46 -0.18 -8.00 -0.81
N CYS A 47 -1.10 -7.65 0.08
CA CYS A 47 -1.75 -6.35 0.09
C CYS A 47 -2.00 -5.85 1.52
N ASP A 48 -2.20 -4.54 1.66
CA ASP A 48 -2.72 -3.97 2.89
C ASP A 48 -4.26 -4.02 2.89
N VAL A 49 -4.83 -4.03 4.09
CA VAL A 49 -6.29 -4.09 4.30
C VAL A 49 -6.98 -2.73 4.23
N ASP A 50 -6.21 -1.64 4.28
CA ASP A 50 -6.69 -0.26 4.26
C ASP A 50 -6.67 0.34 2.85
N VAL A 51 -7.19 -0.41 1.89
CA VAL A 51 -7.29 -0.01 0.49
C VAL A 51 -8.73 -0.12 -0.03
N ILE A 52 -9.06 0.67 -1.06
CA ILE A 52 -10.28 0.54 -1.85
C ILE A 52 -9.89 0.07 -3.24
N TRP A 53 -10.27 -1.17 -3.57
CA TRP A 53 -9.96 -1.79 -4.85
C TRP A 53 -10.78 -1.20 -5.99
N GLY A 54 -10.09 -0.85 -7.08
CA GLY A 54 -10.68 -0.63 -8.39
C GLY A 54 -10.34 -1.80 -9.32
N ARG A 55 -10.00 -1.51 -10.58
CA ARG A 55 -9.65 -2.54 -11.57
C ARG A 55 -8.19 -2.97 -11.48
N LEU A 56 -7.93 -4.05 -10.75
CA LEU A 56 -6.60 -4.66 -10.67
C LEU A 56 -6.08 -5.21 -12.01
N ALA A 57 -7.00 -5.59 -12.91
CA ALA A 57 -6.66 -6.02 -14.28
C ALA A 57 -5.96 -4.91 -15.11
N SER A 58 -5.94 -3.65 -14.65
CA SER A 58 -5.12 -2.59 -15.26
C SER A 58 -3.62 -2.73 -14.98
N ILE A 59 -3.24 -3.51 -13.96
CA ILE A 59 -1.84 -3.77 -13.57
C ILE A 59 -1.45 -5.22 -13.87
N PHE A 60 -2.31 -6.17 -13.48
CA PHE A 60 -2.07 -7.61 -13.61
C PHE A 60 -2.73 -8.12 -14.89
N THR A 61 -2.21 -7.67 -16.03
CA THR A 61 -2.63 -8.12 -17.35
C THR A 61 -1.88 -9.39 -17.73
N GLU A 62 -2.39 -10.15 -18.71
CA GLU A 62 -1.64 -11.27 -19.30
C GLU A 62 -0.25 -10.83 -19.75
N GLU A 63 -0.13 -9.65 -20.36
CA GLU A 63 1.16 -9.09 -20.78
C GLU A 63 2.14 -8.88 -19.61
N THR A 64 1.67 -8.34 -18.48
CA THR A 64 2.56 -8.10 -17.35
C THR A 64 2.92 -9.41 -16.63
N LEU A 65 1.96 -10.33 -16.51
CA LEU A 65 2.16 -11.64 -15.90
C LEU A 65 3.08 -12.55 -16.72
N ASP A 66 3.07 -12.42 -18.05
CA ASP A 66 3.96 -13.16 -18.94
C ASP A 66 5.41 -12.63 -18.86
N LYS A 67 5.58 -11.30 -18.90
CA LYS A 67 6.91 -10.67 -19.09
C LYS A 67 7.70 -10.40 -17.81
N PHE A 68 7.05 -10.30 -16.65
CA PHE A 68 7.71 -9.80 -15.44
C PHE A 68 7.69 -10.82 -14.30
N ASP A 69 8.77 -10.85 -13.54
CA ASP A 69 8.93 -11.67 -12.34
C ASP A 69 8.33 -10.99 -11.10
N ILE A 70 8.32 -9.66 -11.04
CA ILE A 70 7.74 -8.90 -9.94
C ILE A 70 6.91 -7.76 -10.52
N ILE A 71 5.68 -7.59 -10.03
CA ILE A 71 4.79 -6.52 -10.47
C ILE A 71 4.44 -5.66 -9.25
N SER A 72 4.92 -4.42 -9.27
CA SER A 72 4.66 -3.41 -8.26
C SER A 72 3.69 -2.36 -8.80
N SER A 73 2.76 -1.97 -7.95
CA SER A 73 1.74 -0.95 -8.25
C SER A 73 2.26 0.50 -8.19
N ARG A 74 3.52 0.72 -7.78
CA ARG A 74 4.16 2.04 -7.69
C ARG A 74 5.23 2.26 -8.75
N ARG A 75 5.35 3.51 -9.21
CA ARG A 75 6.41 3.89 -10.14
C ARG A 75 7.78 3.91 -9.45
N GLY A 76 8.71 3.11 -9.97
CA GLY A 76 10.12 3.09 -9.58
C GLY A 76 10.39 2.61 -8.15
N GLN A 77 9.39 2.01 -7.49
CA GLN A 77 9.48 1.52 -6.11
C GLN A 77 8.70 0.22 -5.98
N LEU A 78 9.12 -0.64 -5.06
CA LEU A 78 8.30 -1.75 -4.61
C LEU A 78 7.21 -1.21 -3.69
N ALA A 79 5.96 -1.53 -4.00
CA ALA A 79 4.80 -1.11 -3.23
C ALA A 79 4.60 -2.06 -2.05
N GLY A 80 4.85 -1.59 -0.83
CA GLY A 80 4.60 -2.38 0.37
C GLY A 80 3.13 -2.75 0.59
N HIS A 81 2.20 -2.01 -0.03
CA HIS A 81 0.75 -2.15 0.13
C HIS A 81 0.07 -2.99 -0.96
N CYS A 82 0.74 -3.29 -2.08
CA CYS A 82 0.29 -4.26 -3.08
C CYS A 82 1.39 -4.55 -4.11
N SER A 83 1.94 -5.76 -4.06
CA SER A 83 2.89 -6.30 -5.03
C SER A 83 2.70 -7.81 -5.19
N ILE A 84 2.95 -8.33 -6.39
CA ILE A 84 2.97 -9.78 -6.68
C ILE A 84 4.33 -10.20 -7.24
N TYR A 85 4.66 -11.48 -7.04
CA TYR A 85 5.95 -12.09 -7.25
C TYR A 85 5.74 -13.45 -7.92
N ARG A 86 6.48 -13.70 -9.01
CA ARG A 86 6.47 -14.99 -9.69
C ARG A 86 6.99 -16.04 -8.73
N ASN A 87 6.25 -17.12 -8.61
CA ASN A 87 6.58 -18.21 -7.72
C ASN A 87 7.67 -19.09 -8.32
N CYS A 88 8.91 -18.66 -8.16
CA CYS A 88 10.08 -19.41 -8.60
C CYS A 88 11.25 -19.14 -7.65
N GLU A 89 12.19 -20.07 -7.57
CA GLU A 89 13.26 -20.01 -6.57
C GLU A 89 14.08 -18.71 -6.63
N LYS A 90 14.41 -18.24 -7.84
CA LYS A 90 15.18 -16.99 -8.04
C LYS A 90 14.48 -15.77 -7.41
N VAL A 91 13.16 -15.69 -7.47
CA VAL A 91 12.36 -14.59 -6.91
C VAL A 91 12.11 -14.82 -5.42
N ASN A 92 11.76 -16.04 -5.05
CA ASN A 92 11.42 -16.42 -3.67
C ASN A 92 12.60 -16.21 -2.71
N ARG A 93 13.84 -16.37 -3.19
CA ARG A 93 15.07 -16.14 -2.42
C ARG A 93 15.70 -14.76 -2.63
N LEU A 94 15.10 -13.86 -3.43
CA LEU A 94 15.70 -12.57 -3.74
C LEU A 94 15.94 -11.69 -2.49
N PHE A 95 15.15 -11.88 -1.44
CA PHE A 95 15.33 -11.18 -0.16
C PHE A 95 16.69 -11.47 0.50
N GLU A 96 17.32 -12.60 0.20
CA GLU A 96 18.65 -12.96 0.72
C GLU A 96 19.75 -12.02 0.18
N ARG A 97 19.51 -11.34 -0.94
CA ARG A 97 20.41 -10.31 -1.50
C ARG A 97 20.37 -8.98 -0.71
N ILE A 98 19.45 -8.83 0.25
CA ILE A 98 19.40 -7.63 1.10
C ILE A 98 20.59 -7.64 2.07
N PRO A 99 21.41 -6.58 2.12
CA PRO A 99 22.54 -6.51 3.04
C PRO A 99 22.11 -6.76 4.48
N SER A 100 22.80 -7.69 5.14
CA SER A 100 22.53 -8.08 6.53
C SER A 100 21.08 -8.52 6.79
N PHE A 101 20.41 -9.17 5.83
CA PHE A 101 19.00 -9.57 5.97
C PHE A 101 18.73 -10.36 7.26
N ARG A 102 19.64 -11.26 7.69
CA ARG A 102 19.50 -12.02 8.95
C ARG A 102 19.41 -11.11 10.17
N ALA A 103 20.25 -10.06 10.22
CA ALA A 103 20.20 -9.08 11.29
C ALA A 103 18.92 -8.22 11.22
N VAL A 104 18.39 -7.97 10.02
CA VAL A 104 17.11 -7.27 9.81
C VAL A 104 15.92 -8.13 10.27
N MET A 105 15.95 -9.44 10.01
CA MET A 105 14.91 -10.37 10.47
C MET A 105 14.84 -10.46 12.00
N ALA A 106 15.98 -10.39 12.68
CA ALA A 106 16.09 -10.43 14.13
C ALA A 106 15.74 -9.10 14.86
N LYS A 107 15.42 -8.03 14.11
CA LYS A 107 15.04 -6.72 14.68
C LYS A 107 13.54 -6.57 14.80
N GLU A 108 13.10 -6.20 16.00
CA GLU A 108 11.69 -5.92 16.27
C GLU A 108 11.18 -4.68 15.53
N GLU A 109 12.05 -3.69 15.27
CA GLU A 109 11.69 -2.46 14.59
C GLU A 109 11.46 -2.65 13.08
N LEU A 110 10.61 -1.79 12.51
CA LEU A 110 10.38 -1.74 11.07
C LEU A 110 11.67 -1.32 10.34
N CYS A 111 12.14 -2.17 9.43
CA CYS A 111 13.32 -1.95 8.61
C CYS A 111 12.99 -1.66 7.13
N ARG A 112 11.70 -1.64 6.75
CA ARG A 112 11.21 -1.35 5.40
C ARG A 112 11.75 -2.35 4.37
N MET A 113 11.83 -3.61 4.78
CA MET A 113 12.33 -4.70 3.96
C MET A 113 11.42 -4.91 2.75
N ASN A 114 10.10 -4.83 2.93
CA ASN A 114 9.08 -4.90 1.88
C ASN A 114 8.98 -3.68 0.96
N GLU A 115 9.82 -2.67 1.15
CA GLU A 115 9.82 -1.44 0.35
C GLU A 115 11.23 -1.14 -0.15
N SER A 116 11.95 -0.24 0.54
CA SER A 116 13.22 0.31 0.07
C SER A 116 14.34 -0.72 0.03
N ALA A 117 14.40 -1.64 1.01
CA ALA A 117 15.47 -2.62 1.05
C ALA A 117 15.36 -3.63 -0.11
N MET A 118 14.17 -4.20 -0.30
CA MET A 118 13.92 -5.11 -1.43
C MET A 118 13.99 -4.38 -2.78
N ALA A 119 13.50 -3.13 -2.89
CA ALA A 119 13.66 -2.36 -4.11
C ALA A 119 15.14 -2.14 -4.48
N ASN A 120 16.03 -1.97 -3.49
CA ASN A 120 17.47 -1.86 -3.74
C ASN A 120 18.07 -3.21 -4.19
N ALA A 121 17.68 -4.31 -3.55
CA ALA A 121 18.10 -5.66 -3.98
C ALA A 121 17.65 -5.97 -5.42
N ILE A 122 16.40 -5.63 -5.76
CA ILE A 122 15.86 -5.75 -7.13
C ILE A 122 16.71 -4.97 -8.14
N ARG A 123 17.11 -3.73 -7.84
CA ARG A 123 17.94 -2.91 -8.75
C ARG A 123 19.32 -3.51 -9.01
N GLN A 124 19.80 -4.37 -8.12
CA GLN A 124 21.08 -5.08 -8.25
C GLN A 124 20.91 -6.48 -8.86
N ALA A 125 19.69 -6.85 -9.27
CA ALA A 125 19.32 -8.14 -9.82
C ALA A 125 18.87 -8.01 -11.29
N PRO A 126 19.81 -7.87 -12.25
CA PRO A 126 19.47 -7.70 -13.66
C PRO A 126 18.75 -8.92 -14.27
N ASP A 127 18.81 -10.06 -13.59
CA ASP A 127 18.14 -11.33 -13.91
C ASP A 127 16.65 -11.39 -13.50
N ILE A 128 16.16 -10.34 -12.81
CA ILE A 128 14.78 -10.25 -12.32
C ILE A 128 14.04 -9.15 -13.10
N ALA A 129 13.08 -9.55 -13.92
CA ALA A 129 12.25 -8.62 -14.67
C ALA A 129 11.20 -7.97 -13.75
N VAL A 130 11.22 -6.63 -13.61
CA VAL A 130 10.29 -5.92 -12.71
C VAL A 130 9.43 -4.90 -13.44
N TYR A 131 8.12 -5.01 -13.23
CA TYR A 131 7.15 -4.02 -13.65
C TYR A 131 6.92 -3.00 -12.54
N TRP A 132 7.41 -1.79 -12.75
CA TRP A 132 7.20 -0.62 -11.89
C TRP A 132 7.30 0.69 -12.68
N LYS A 133 6.94 0.66 -13.97
CA LYS A 133 7.11 1.81 -14.87
C LYS A 133 6.07 2.91 -14.67
N SER A 134 4.90 2.56 -14.12
CA SER A 134 3.74 3.43 -13.99
C SER A 134 3.22 3.50 -12.56
N GLN A 135 2.54 4.60 -12.24
CA GLN A 135 1.85 4.78 -10.96
C GLN A 135 0.42 4.29 -11.13
N HIS A 136 0.06 3.20 -10.45
CA HIS A 136 -1.27 2.59 -10.55
C HIS A 136 -2.14 2.81 -9.32
N VAL A 137 -1.51 3.13 -8.20
CA VAL A 137 -2.16 3.38 -6.90
C VAL A 137 -2.32 4.87 -6.62
N VAL A 138 -3.43 5.24 -5.99
CA VAL A 138 -3.54 6.54 -5.30
C VAL A 138 -2.73 6.45 -3.99
N ASP A 139 -1.57 7.11 -3.95
CA ASP A 139 -0.74 7.16 -2.76
C ASP A 139 -0.92 8.46 -1.96
N ALA A 140 -0.25 8.55 -0.81
CA ALA A 140 -0.29 9.73 0.06
C ALA A 140 0.01 11.05 -0.69
N ARG A 141 0.94 11.04 -1.66
CA ARG A 141 1.28 12.25 -2.41
C ARG A 141 0.15 12.68 -3.33
N GLU A 142 -0.54 11.73 -3.94
CA GLU A 142 -1.70 12.01 -4.77
C GLU A 142 -2.91 12.46 -3.93
N LEU A 143 -3.16 11.81 -2.80
CA LEU A 143 -4.20 12.22 -1.84
C LEU A 143 -3.95 13.63 -1.28
N ASP A 144 -2.70 13.98 -0.94
CA ASP A 144 -2.34 15.32 -0.46
C ASP A 144 -2.59 16.41 -1.51
N ARG A 145 -2.38 16.09 -2.79
CA ARG A 145 -2.62 17.02 -3.90
C ARG A 145 -4.09 17.12 -4.28
N ARG A 146 -4.84 16.03 -4.10
CA ARG A 146 -6.24 15.87 -4.48
C ARG A 146 -7.02 15.34 -3.29
N PRO A 147 -7.31 16.18 -2.29
CA PRO A 147 -7.99 15.71 -1.07
C PRO A 147 -9.47 15.39 -1.28
N ASN A 148 -10.05 15.79 -2.42
CA ASN A 148 -11.48 15.68 -2.71
C ASN A 148 -11.69 15.15 -4.14
N GLY A 149 -12.92 14.75 -4.45
CA GLY A 149 -13.34 14.37 -5.80
C GLY A 149 -13.03 12.92 -6.18
N TRP A 150 -12.73 12.06 -5.20
CA TRP A 150 -12.59 10.63 -5.44
C TRP A 150 -13.94 9.94 -5.41
N VAL A 151 -14.17 9.08 -6.39
CA VAL A 151 -15.38 8.29 -6.54
C VAL A 151 -14.98 6.85 -6.82
N TRP A 152 -15.63 5.93 -6.11
CA TRP A 152 -15.69 4.53 -6.51
C TRP A 152 -17.02 4.29 -7.22
N GLU A 153 -17.01 3.66 -8.39
CA GLU A 153 -18.22 3.34 -9.15
C GLU A 153 -18.04 2.02 -9.89
N SER A 154 -18.83 1.01 -9.55
CA SER A 154 -18.88 -0.30 -10.21
C SER A 154 -17.48 -0.93 -10.41
N GLY A 155 -16.62 -0.83 -9.41
CA GLY A 155 -15.25 -1.37 -9.46
C GLY A 155 -14.21 -0.43 -10.06
N HIS A 156 -14.54 0.82 -10.37
CA HIS A 156 -13.61 1.83 -10.86
C HIS A 156 -13.30 2.86 -9.77
N VAL A 157 -12.02 3.22 -9.59
CA VAL A 157 -11.60 4.32 -8.70
C VAL A 157 -11.17 5.50 -9.57
N MET A 158 -11.93 6.59 -9.52
CA MET A 158 -11.77 7.76 -10.36
C MET A 158 -11.52 9.01 -9.52
N ASN A 159 -10.74 9.94 -10.03
CA ASN A 159 -10.67 11.31 -9.50
C ASN A 159 -11.56 12.28 -10.29
N SER A 160 -11.58 13.54 -9.86
CA SER A 160 -12.35 14.63 -10.48
C SER A 160 -12.00 14.93 -11.94
N ASP A 161 -10.82 14.50 -12.40
CA ASP A 161 -10.32 14.75 -13.75
C ASP A 161 -10.54 13.54 -14.66
N ALA A 162 -11.41 12.61 -14.24
CA ALA A 162 -11.68 11.35 -14.93
C ALA A 162 -10.44 10.46 -15.13
N VAL A 163 -9.45 10.56 -14.24
CA VAL A 163 -8.28 9.66 -14.24
C VAL A 163 -8.55 8.46 -13.34
N GLU A 164 -8.47 7.27 -13.92
CA GLU A 164 -8.61 6.00 -13.20
C GLU A 164 -7.31 5.59 -12.49
N ARG A 165 -7.48 4.93 -11.34
CA ARG A 165 -6.42 4.21 -10.62
C ARG A 165 -6.90 2.80 -10.31
N ALA A 166 -5.96 1.87 -10.23
CA ALA A 166 -6.27 0.48 -9.94
C ALA A 166 -6.84 0.30 -8.54
N TYR A 167 -6.44 1.14 -7.58
CA TYR A 167 -6.97 1.20 -6.22
C TYR A 167 -6.47 2.45 -5.48
N LEU A 168 -7.10 2.75 -4.35
CA LEU A 168 -6.73 3.83 -3.43
C LEU A 168 -6.22 3.25 -2.12
N HIS A 169 -5.07 3.73 -1.64
CA HIS A 169 -4.51 3.33 -0.34
C HIS A 169 -4.75 4.43 0.69
N PHE A 170 -5.51 4.13 1.75
CA PHE A 170 -5.92 5.13 2.76
C PHE A 170 -4.76 5.74 3.53
N MET A 171 -3.66 5.02 3.75
CA MET A 171 -2.47 5.58 4.40
C MET A 171 -2.80 6.29 5.72
N SER A 172 -2.61 7.62 5.78
CA SER A 172 -2.92 8.46 6.94
C SER A 172 -4.41 8.80 7.05
N TRP A 173 -5.18 8.76 5.95
CA TRP A 173 -6.62 9.06 5.94
C TRP A 173 -7.44 8.11 6.80
N LYS A 174 -6.99 6.86 7.01
CA LYS A 174 -7.67 5.92 7.90
C LYS A 174 -7.82 6.45 9.33
N ARG A 175 -6.91 7.32 9.78
CA ARG A 175 -6.97 7.96 11.11
C ARG A 175 -7.98 9.11 11.16
N SER A 176 -8.32 9.69 10.01
CA SER A 176 -9.26 10.80 9.89
C SER A 176 -10.66 10.37 9.45
N LEU A 177 -10.85 9.12 9.02
CA LEU A 177 -12.16 8.58 8.68
C LEU A 177 -13.06 8.60 9.93
N ARG A 178 -14.29 9.11 9.77
CA ARG A 178 -15.29 9.28 10.85
C ARG A 178 -16.62 8.60 10.52
N GLN A 179 -16.94 8.47 9.24
CA GLN A 179 -18.25 7.99 8.81
C GLN A 179 -18.16 7.11 7.58
N ILE A 180 -18.97 6.07 7.56
CA ILE A 180 -19.32 5.28 6.39
C ILE A 180 -20.85 5.15 6.47
N ASP A 181 -21.58 5.60 5.45
CA ASP A 181 -23.05 5.62 5.44
C ASP A 181 -23.67 4.34 4.88
N PHE A 182 -22.84 3.36 4.55
CA PHE A 182 -23.23 2.04 4.09
C PHE A 182 -22.44 0.95 4.84
N SER A 183 -22.93 -0.27 4.75
CA SER A 183 -22.37 -1.48 5.33
C SER A 183 -22.02 -2.49 4.23
N TYR A 184 -21.49 -3.64 4.63
CA TYR A 184 -21.25 -4.76 3.71
C TYR A 184 -22.55 -5.24 3.03
N GLN A 185 -23.68 -5.14 3.71
CA GLN A 185 -24.98 -5.64 3.23
C GLN A 185 -25.60 -4.75 2.15
N ASP A 186 -25.29 -3.45 2.12
CA ASP A 186 -25.92 -2.50 1.21
C ASP A 186 -25.38 -2.62 -0.24
N ALA A 187 -24.19 -3.21 -0.41
CA ALA A 187 -23.55 -3.45 -1.70
C ALA A 187 -23.65 -2.24 -2.67
N PRO A 188 -23.21 -1.03 -2.27
CA PRO A 188 -23.39 0.16 -3.08
C PRO A 188 -22.65 0.02 -4.41
N ARG A 189 -23.31 0.41 -5.51
CA ARG A 189 -22.67 0.46 -6.84
C ARG A 189 -21.80 1.70 -7.05
N LYS A 190 -21.92 2.69 -6.16
CA LYS A 190 -21.18 3.95 -6.22
C LYS A 190 -21.05 4.55 -4.83
N PHE A 191 -19.90 5.14 -4.53
CA PHE A 191 -19.71 5.98 -3.35
C PHE A 191 -18.57 6.98 -3.55
N ARG A 192 -18.65 8.10 -2.84
CA ARG A 192 -17.59 9.11 -2.78
C ARG A 192 -16.59 8.76 -1.70
N ILE A 193 -15.32 9.07 -1.93
CA ILE A 193 -14.22 8.81 -1.01
C ILE A 193 -13.61 10.15 -0.58
N THR A 194 -13.49 10.36 0.73
CA THR A 194 -12.79 11.51 1.30
C THR A 194 -11.92 11.06 2.47
N SER A 195 -11.12 11.97 3.01
CA SER A 195 -10.34 11.71 4.23
C SER A 195 -11.20 11.50 5.48
N ARG A 196 -12.49 11.87 5.45
CA ARG A 196 -13.38 11.85 6.62
C ARG A 196 -14.58 10.93 6.49
N ALA A 197 -15.02 10.63 5.27
CA ALA A 197 -16.16 9.77 5.06
C ALA A 197 -16.11 8.97 3.75
N LEU A 198 -16.79 7.83 3.76
CA LEU A 198 -17.29 7.13 2.57
C LEU A 198 -18.79 7.34 2.48
N TRP A 199 -19.27 7.75 1.30
CA TRP A 199 -20.66 8.20 1.15
C TRP A 199 -21.31 7.65 -0.12
N ALA A 200 -22.30 6.76 0.01
CA ALA A 200 -23.06 6.18 -1.11
C ALA A 200 -24.32 6.97 -1.47
N GLY A 201 -24.88 7.77 -0.55
CA GLY A 201 -26.11 8.53 -0.80
C GLY A 201 -25.96 9.68 -1.80
N ASP A 202 -27.09 10.13 -2.36
CA ASP A 202 -27.16 11.26 -3.31
C ASP A 202 -26.95 12.64 -2.68
N VAL A 203 -26.66 12.72 -1.37
CA VAL A 203 -26.58 13.99 -0.64
C VAL A 203 -25.60 14.96 -1.32
N PRO A 204 -26.05 16.16 -1.74
CA PRO A 204 -25.17 17.17 -2.29
C PRO A 204 -24.14 17.61 -1.25
N MET A 205 -22.88 17.73 -1.65
CA MET A 205 -21.78 18.21 -0.78
C MET A 205 -22.09 19.56 -0.10
N SER A 206 -23.02 20.36 -0.64
CA SER A 206 -23.32 21.71 -0.13
C SER A 206 -23.92 21.74 1.29
N SER A 207 -24.53 20.66 1.79
CA SER A 207 -25.16 20.67 3.12
C SER A 207 -24.24 20.25 4.27
N GLN A 208 -23.07 19.67 4.00
CA GLN A 208 -22.12 19.23 5.05
C GLN A 208 -20.73 19.88 4.95
N VAL A 209 -20.43 20.54 3.83
CA VAL A 209 -19.12 21.15 3.61
C VAL A 209 -18.94 22.47 4.39
N SER A 210 -20.00 23.22 4.70
CA SER A 210 -19.87 24.47 5.47
C SER A 210 -19.47 24.24 6.93
N GLU A 211 -19.80 23.07 7.50
CA GLU A 211 -19.43 22.73 8.88
C GLU A 211 -18.06 22.03 8.99
N MET A 212 -17.49 21.57 7.88
CA MET A 212 -16.24 20.78 7.87
C MET A 212 -15.04 21.50 7.26
N ILE A 213 -15.22 22.70 6.68
CA ILE A 213 -14.14 23.59 6.25
C ILE A 213 -13.91 24.66 7.34
N PRO A 214 -12.80 24.63 8.09
CA PRO A 214 -12.32 25.86 8.74
C PRO A 214 -12.06 26.85 7.61
N SER A 215 -12.71 28.02 7.67
CA SER A 215 -12.68 29.05 6.64
C SER A 215 -11.28 29.22 6.04
N TYR A 216 -11.12 28.77 4.79
CA TYR A 216 -9.85 28.79 4.06
C TYR A 216 -9.42 30.22 3.68
N SER A 217 -10.16 31.25 4.13
CA SER A 217 -10.01 32.63 3.64
C SER A 217 -9.11 33.53 4.50
N ARG A 218 -8.60 33.12 5.66
CA ARG A 218 -7.66 33.98 6.44
C ARG A 218 -6.61 33.22 7.25
N MET A 219 -5.82 32.36 6.62
CA MET A 219 -4.61 31.86 7.28
C MET A 219 -3.38 31.97 6.38
N CYS A 220 -2.58 33.01 6.64
CA CYS A 220 -1.30 33.29 6.00
C CYS A 220 -0.40 32.05 6.01
N ARG A 221 0.39 31.86 4.93
CA ARG A 221 1.39 30.78 4.74
C ARG A 221 2.31 30.52 5.94
N ARG A 222 2.47 31.47 6.85
CA ARG A 222 3.26 31.33 8.09
C ARG A 222 2.65 30.36 9.10
N THR A 223 1.32 30.30 9.26
CA THR A 223 0.67 29.41 10.25
C THR A 223 0.66 27.95 9.81
N TYR A 224 0.71 27.70 8.50
CA TYR A 224 0.84 26.34 7.94
C TYR A 224 2.16 25.67 8.32
N ASN A 225 3.28 26.41 8.34
CA ASN A 225 4.57 25.83 8.73
C ASN A 225 4.63 25.50 10.24
N SER A 226 3.98 26.31 11.09
CA SER A 226 3.89 26.05 12.53
C SER A 226 3.04 24.82 12.84
N LEU A 227 1.88 24.67 12.17
CA LEU A 227 1.00 23.50 12.32
C LEU A 227 1.57 22.23 11.68
N ARG A 228 2.33 22.36 10.58
CA ARG A 228 3.03 21.23 9.95
C ARG A 228 4.11 20.64 10.86
N LEU A 229 4.83 21.46 11.62
CA LEU A 229 5.80 20.99 12.62
C LEU A 229 5.12 20.26 13.79
N PHE A 230 3.96 20.74 14.24
CA PHE A 230 3.19 20.13 15.34
C PHE A 230 2.49 18.82 14.92
N LEU A 231 1.98 18.73 13.68
CA LEU A 231 1.18 17.59 13.20
C LEU A 231 2.00 16.48 12.52
N THR A 232 3.24 16.76 12.08
CA THR A 232 4.10 15.74 11.43
C THR A 232 5.12 15.09 12.37
N GLY A 233 5.17 15.48 13.65
CA GLY A 233 6.07 14.88 14.65
C GLY A 233 7.56 15.06 14.35
N ARG A 234 7.94 16.05 13.52
CA ARG A 234 9.35 16.38 13.19
C ARG A 234 9.86 17.61 13.95
N GLY A 235 9.37 17.84 15.16
CA GLY A 235 10.06 18.71 16.13
C GLY A 235 11.19 17.93 16.77
N ARG A 236 12.43 18.43 16.68
CA ARG A 236 13.50 17.99 17.58
C ARG A 236 13.15 18.47 19.00
N PHE A 237 13.37 17.62 20.00
CA PHE A 237 13.70 18.09 21.34
C PHE A 237 15.10 18.72 21.31
#